data_AF-A0A2G8LJZ5-F1
#
_entry.id   AF-A0A2G8LJZ5-F1
#
_cell.length_a   1.000
_cell.length_b   1.000
_cell.length_c   1.000
_cell.angle_alpha   90.00
_cell.angle_beta   90.00
_cell.angle_gamma   90.00
#
_symmetry.space_group_name_H-M   'P 1'
#
loop_
_entity.id
_entity.type
_entity.pdbx_description
1 polymer ?
#
loop_
_entity_poly.entity_id
_entity_poly.type
_entity_poly.pdbx_seq_one_letter_code
_entity_poly.pdbx_strand_id
1 'polypeptide(L)'
;MAQGTFHGLGTIAVVTPLSQKPCKPIPRAHVTTEEIAKVGGINIEFFKIPPATTPLTYLPIIHVSIEDPTSQLDILWKTSLLLHIPRPAWSGMMQMLHHGQYPGQSSVTFLPMIDLDPSDPSCIYSTMKFVSSRAKQQNVTPILTFDQPLYWKAMTIIQSQPVCSDLKRVVLRLGGCHI
;
A
#
# COMPACT_ATOMS: atom_id res chain seq x y z
N MET A 1 -21.66 18.72 5.57
CA MET A 1 -20.50 18.67 4.64
C MET A 1 -19.89 20.07 4.64
N ALA A 2 -18.61 20.21 4.95
CA ALA A 2 -17.93 21.50 4.91
C ALA A 2 -17.72 21.91 3.45
N GLN A 3 -18.21 23.08 3.05
CA GLN A 3 -18.02 23.64 1.72
C GLN A 3 -16.58 24.14 1.57
N GLY A 4 -15.86 23.65 0.56
CA GLY A 4 -14.51 24.14 0.22
C GLY A 4 -13.32 23.32 0.74
N THR A 5 -13.52 22.10 1.24
CA THR A 5 -12.42 21.21 1.64
C THR A 5 -12.27 20.01 0.70
N PHE A 6 -11.04 19.79 0.22
CA PHE A 6 -10.66 18.60 -0.55
C PHE A 6 -10.60 17.39 0.39
N HIS A 7 -11.34 16.33 0.03
CA HIS A 7 -11.27 15.04 0.70
C HIS A 7 -10.83 14.03 -0.35
N GLY A 8 -9.57 13.62 -0.28
CA GLY A 8 -9.02 12.68 -1.25
C GLY A 8 -8.18 11.60 -0.60
N LEU A 9 -8.04 10.48 -1.30
CA LEU A 9 -7.17 9.39 -0.92
C LEU A 9 -5.90 9.41 -1.79
N GLY A 10 -4.75 9.61 -1.15
CA GLY A 10 -3.44 9.49 -1.77
C GLY A 10 -2.96 8.05 -1.77
N THR A 11 -2.26 7.64 -2.83
CA THR A 11 -1.65 6.31 -2.91
C THR A 11 -0.15 6.43 -3.17
N ILE A 12 0.65 5.69 -2.39
CA ILE A 12 2.11 5.60 -2.56
C ILE A 12 2.42 4.18 -3.02
N ALA A 13 3.15 4.06 -4.13
CA ALA A 13 3.65 2.79 -4.63
C ALA A 13 5.12 2.60 -4.25
N VAL A 14 5.45 1.42 -3.71
CA VAL A 14 6.82 0.99 -3.47
C VAL A 14 7.09 -0.25 -4.34
N VAL A 15 8.05 -0.16 -5.25
CA VAL A 15 8.37 -1.22 -6.23
C VAL A 15 9.81 -1.67 -6.09
N THR A 16 10.02 -2.98 -5.97
CA THR A 16 11.33 -3.63 -5.79
C THR A 16 11.46 -4.87 -6.69
N PRO A 17 12.60 -5.07 -7.39
CA PRO A 17 13.67 -4.09 -7.63
C PRO A 17 13.17 -2.86 -8.38
N LEU A 18 13.96 -1.79 -8.34
CA LEU A 18 13.83 -0.63 -9.22
C LEU A 18 13.68 -1.10 -10.66
N SER A 19 12.47 -1.06 -11.19
CA SER A 19 12.21 -1.42 -12.58
C SER A 19 12.72 -0.29 -13.46
N GLN A 20 13.90 -0.52 -14.07
CA GLN A 20 14.66 0.38 -14.95
C GLN A 20 14.82 1.82 -14.42
N LYS A 21 16.06 2.20 -14.06
CA LYS A 21 16.40 3.64 -13.95
C LYS A 21 15.87 4.35 -15.20
N PRO A 22 15.01 5.36 -15.10
CA PRO A 22 14.72 6.21 -16.23
C PRO A 22 16.00 7.01 -16.52
N CYS A 23 16.90 6.43 -17.30
CA CYS A 23 18.12 7.07 -17.79
C CYS A 23 17.81 8.04 -18.95
N LYS A 24 16.52 8.26 -19.23
CA LYS A 24 16.07 9.21 -20.24
C LYS A 24 15.78 10.54 -19.54
N PRO A 25 16.40 11.65 -19.98
CA PRO A 25 16.00 12.99 -19.56
C PRO A 25 14.49 13.13 -19.75
N ILE A 26 13.77 13.51 -18.70
CA ILE A 26 12.33 13.80 -18.81
C ILE A 26 12.24 15.17 -19.51
N PRO A 27 11.81 15.25 -20.77
CA PRO A 27 11.71 16.52 -21.45
C PRO A 27 10.61 17.35 -20.78
N ARG A 28 10.85 18.66 -20.63
CA ARG A 28 9.78 19.59 -20.24
C ARG A 28 8.77 19.63 -21.38
N ALA A 29 7.57 19.11 -21.12
CA ALA A 29 6.44 19.22 -22.03
C ALA A 29 5.62 20.46 -21.68
N HIS A 30 5.17 21.19 -22.70
CA HIS A 30 4.05 22.11 -22.53
C HIS A 30 2.78 21.27 -22.52
N VAL A 31 2.17 21.16 -21.34
CA VAL A 31 0.93 20.41 -21.11
C VAL A 31 -0.14 21.36 -20.61
N THR A 32 -1.36 21.19 -21.10
CA THR A 32 -2.51 21.97 -20.59
C THR A 32 -3.04 21.37 -19.30
N THR A 33 -3.82 22.16 -18.56
CA THR A 33 -4.50 21.72 -17.34
C THR A 33 -5.44 20.54 -17.61
N GLU A 34 -6.09 20.53 -18.76
CA GLU A 34 -7.03 19.48 -19.18
C GLU A 34 -6.31 18.16 -19.48
N GLU A 35 -5.12 18.23 -20.09
CA GLU A 35 -4.29 17.06 -20.36
C GLU A 35 -3.76 16.42 -19.07
N ILE A 36 -3.32 17.24 -18.12
CA ILE A 36 -2.89 16.78 -16.80
C ILE A 36 -4.07 16.12 -16.06
N ALA A 37 -5.25 16.76 -16.07
CA ALA A 37 -6.44 16.21 -15.43
C ALA A 37 -6.87 14.87 -16.06
N LYS A 38 -6.76 14.74 -17.38
CA LYS A 38 -7.11 13.51 -18.11
C LYS A 38 -6.17 12.34 -17.79
N VAL A 39 -4.89 12.60 -17.58
CA VAL A 39 -3.88 11.55 -17.29
C VAL A 39 -3.80 11.23 -15.80
N GLY A 40 -4.01 12.24 -14.94
CA GLY A 40 -3.85 12.16 -13.50
C GLY A 40 -5.06 11.64 -12.73
N GLY A 41 -6.17 11.30 -13.39
CA GLY A 41 -7.40 10.84 -12.74
C GLY A 41 -7.48 9.33 -12.56
N ILE A 42 -7.98 8.88 -11.41
CA ILE A 42 -8.49 7.52 -11.23
C ILE A 42 -9.97 7.51 -11.63
N ASN A 43 -10.36 6.59 -12.52
CA ASN A 43 -11.77 6.41 -12.87
C ASN A 43 -12.56 5.94 -11.65
N ILE A 44 -13.61 6.69 -11.30
CA ILE A 44 -14.48 6.37 -10.18
C ILE A 44 -15.48 5.29 -10.63
N GLU A 45 -15.38 4.12 -10.01
CA GLU A 45 -16.36 3.05 -10.10
C GLU A 45 -17.22 3.05 -8.81
N PHE A 46 -18.50 3.35 -8.96
CA PHE A 46 -19.42 3.39 -7.82
C PHE A 46 -19.61 2.00 -7.23
N PHE A 47 -19.43 1.90 -5.92
CA PHE A 47 -19.55 0.65 -5.20
C PHE A 47 -20.40 0.80 -3.95
N LYS A 48 -21.34 -0.12 -3.75
CA LYS A 48 -22.16 -0.20 -2.55
C LYS A 48 -21.89 -1.52 -1.85
N ILE A 49 -21.46 -1.43 -0.59
CA ILE A 49 -21.25 -2.60 0.26
C ILE A 49 -22.62 -3.31 0.42
N PRO A 50 -22.71 -4.62 0.10
CA PRO A 50 -23.92 -5.38 0.32
C PRO A 50 -24.31 -5.39 1.81
N PRO A 51 -25.62 -5.32 2.14
CA PRO A 51 -26.09 -5.30 3.53
C PRO A 51 -25.78 -6.60 4.31
N ALA A 52 -25.60 -7.72 3.60
CA ALA A 52 -25.25 -9.00 4.18
C ALA A 52 -23.73 -9.22 4.13
N THR A 53 -23.01 -8.63 5.07
CA THR A 53 -21.63 -9.07 5.33
C THR A 53 -21.71 -10.27 6.26
N THR A 54 -21.19 -11.43 5.85
CA THR A 54 -21.07 -12.58 6.75
C THR A 54 -20.37 -12.13 8.03
N PRO A 55 -20.90 -12.49 9.22
CA PRO A 55 -20.26 -12.10 10.47
C PRO A 55 -18.82 -12.59 10.48
N LEU A 56 -17.91 -11.72 10.89
CA LEU A 56 -16.49 -12.05 10.99
C LEU A 56 -16.32 -13.06 12.12
N THR A 57 -16.09 -14.31 11.77
CA THR A 57 -15.76 -15.34 12.75
C THR A 57 -14.26 -15.31 13.00
N TYR A 58 -13.86 -14.81 14.16
CA TYR A 58 -12.49 -14.98 14.61
C TYR A 58 -12.25 -16.46 14.89
N LEU A 59 -11.21 -17.01 14.25
CA LEU A 59 -10.71 -18.30 14.67
C LEU A 59 -10.08 -18.14 16.07
N PRO A 60 -10.17 -19.18 16.92
CA PRO A 60 -9.46 -19.16 18.18
C PRO A 60 -7.98 -18.89 17.94
N ILE A 61 -7.40 -17.98 18.72
CA ILE A 61 -5.98 -17.65 18.64
C ILE A 61 -5.21 -18.91 19.03
N ILE A 62 -4.63 -19.58 18.04
CA ILE A 62 -3.68 -20.64 18.30
C ILE A 62 -2.40 -19.93 18.75
N HIS A 63 -2.12 -19.98 20.05
CA HIS A 63 -0.87 -19.47 20.60
C HIS A 63 0.27 -20.40 20.17
N VAL A 64 0.71 -20.26 18.93
CA VAL A 64 1.96 -20.89 18.48
C VAL A 64 3.07 -20.04 19.06
N SER A 65 3.73 -20.54 20.11
CA SER A 65 4.95 -19.93 20.64
C SER A 65 6.06 -20.14 19.62
N ILE A 66 6.11 -19.27 18.61
CA ILE A 66 7.24 -19.16 17.70
C ILE A 66 8.17 -18.15 18.33
N GLU A 67 9.38 -18.57 18.70
CA GLU A 67 10.43 -17.61 19.03
C GLU A 67 10.72 -16.80 17.76
N ASP A 68 10.33 -15.53 17.77
CA ASP A 68 10.76 -14.58 16.75
C ASP A 68 12.16 -14.08 17.14
N PRO A 69 13.22 -14.51 16.41
CA PRO A 69 14.58 -14.08 16.71
C PRO A 69 14.78 -12.57 16.50
N THR A 70 13.84 -11.91 15.81
CA THR A 70 13.90 -10.48 15.51
C THR A 70 13.13 -9.59 16.50
N SER A 71 12.36 -10.20 17.41
CA SER A 71 11.47 -9.49 18.36
C SER A 71 12.17 -8.46 19.26
N GLN A 72 13.47 -8.64 19.52
CA GLN A 72 14.27 -7.75 20.37
C GLN A 72 15.16 -6.77 19.58
N LEU A 73 15.14 -6.79 18.24
CA LEU A 73 16.02 -5.94 17.44
C LEU A 73 15.77 -4.45 17.65
N ASP A 74 14.52 -4.04 17.82
CA ASP A 74 14.17 -2.65 18.15
C ASP A 74 14.77 -2.21 19.49
N ILE A 75 14.73 -3.10 20.49
CA ILE A 75 15.29 -2.83 21.82
C ILE A 75 16.81 -2.75 21.73
N LEU A 76 17.44 -3.67 21.00
CA LEU A 76 18.88 -3.68 20.77
C LEU A 76 19.33 -2.41 20.02
N TRP A 77 18.61 -2.00 18.97
CA TRP A 77 18.91 -0.79 18.23
C TRP A 77 18.75 0.46 19.10
N LYS A 78 17.67 0.57 19.88
CA LYS A 78 17.45 1.70 20.78
C LYS A 78 18.52 1.77 21.88
N THR A 79 18.84 0.65 22.52
CA THR A 79 19.83 0.58 23.61
C THR A 79 21.26 0.78 23.11
N SER A 80 21.58 0.45 21.85
CA SER A 80 22.89 0.76 21.24
C SER A 80 23.26 2.24 21.29
N LEU A 81 22.27 3.14 21.44
CA LEU A 81 22.49 4.59 21.57
C LEU A 81 23.40 4.89 22.76
N LEU A 82 23.26 4.10 23.83
CA LEU A 82 23.97 4.27 25.09
C LEU A 82 25.46 3.91 24.99
N LEU A 83 25.88 3.27 23.90
CA LEU A 83 27.25 2.79 23.73
C LEU A 83 28.19 3.83 23.08
N HIS A 84 27.66 4.96 22.59
CA HIS A 84 28.44 6.02 21.92
C HIS A 84 29.29 5.56 20.72
N ILE A 85 28.94 4.43 20.09
CA ILE A 85 29.62 3.89 18.91
C ILE A 85 28.90 4.39 17.64
N PRO A 86 29.63 4.71 16.55
CA PRO A 86 29.02 4.94 15.25
C PRO A 86 28.11 3.77 14.86
N ARG A 87 26.84 4.05 14.58
CA ARG A 87 25.84 3.03 14.28
C ARG A 87 25.05 3.38 13.03
N PRO A 88 24.63 2.38 12.24
CA PRO A 88 23.72 2.62 11.13
C PRO A 88 22.34 3.07 11.66
N ALA A 89 21.59 3.75 10.80
CA ALA A 89 20.15 3.93 11.00
C ALA A 89 19.45 2.56 11.08
N TRP A 90 18.20 2.53 11.55
CA TRP A 90 17.41 1.30 11.67
C TRP A 90 17.44 0.43 10.40
N SER A 91 17.26 1.06 9.23
CA SER A 91 17.33 0.39 7.93
C SER A 91 18.70 -0.24 7.64
N GLY A 92 19.79 0.44 8.02
CA GLY A 92 21.14 -0.08 7.86
C GLY A 92 21.46 -1.22 8.84
N MET A 93 20.92 -1.17 10.08
CA MET A 93 21.00 -2.30 11.00
C MET A 93 20.26 -3.52 10.44
N MET A 94 19.07 -3.32 9.88
CA MET A 94 18.32 -4.38 9.22
C MET A 94 19.08 -4.98 8.04
N GLN A 95 19.72 -4.14 7.22
CA GLN A 95 20.56 -4.61 6.13
C GLN A 95 21.78 -5.42 6.60
N MET A 96 22.34 -5.09 7.77
CA MET A 96 23.47 -5.82 8.34
C MET A 96 23.07 -7.19 8.91
N LEU A 97 21.91 -7.28 9.57
CA LEU A 97 21.46 -8.48 10.26
C LEU A 97 20.77 -9.49 9.34
N HIS A 98 20.08 -9.03 8.31
CA HIS A 98 19.42 -9.92 7.37
C HIS A 98 20.41 -10.45 6.32
N HIS A 99 20.70 -11.75 6.41
CA HIS A 99 21.43 -12.47 5.38
C HIS A 99 20.47 -12.91 4.26
N GLY A 100 20.81 -12.62 3.01
CA GLY A 100 20.00 -13.02 1.86
C GLY A 100 20.45 -12.34 0.56
N GLN A 101 19.85 -12.72 -0.56
CA GLN A 101 20.02 -11.98 -1.81
C GLN A 101 19.29 -10.65 -1.70
N TYR A 102 20.04 -9.55 -1.83
CA TYR A 102 19.47 -8.22 -1.93
C TYR A 102 18.60 -8.14 -3.21
N PRO A 103 17.28 -7.94 -3.10
CA PRO A 103 16.40 -7.97 -4.26
C PRO A 103 16.58 -6.73 -5.15
N GLY A 104 17.36 -5.73 -4.72
CA GLY A 104 17.58 -4.46 -5.41
C GLY A 104 16.97 -3.28 -4.65
N GLN A 105 17.30 -2.07 -5.10
CA GLN A 105 16.80 -0.84 -4.49
C GLN A 105 15.31 -0.68 -4.79
N SER A 106 14.52 -0.28 -3.80
CA SER A 106 13.10 0.07 -4.01
C SER A 106 12.96 1.46 -4.61
N SER A 107 11.96 1.64 -5.48
CA SER A 107 11.47 2.98 -5.86
C SER A 107 10.21 3.31 -5.10
N VAL A 108 10.09 4.57 -4.68
CA VAL A 108 8.87 5.13 -4.11
C VAL A 108 8.30 6.11 -5.14
N THR A 109 7.02 5.97 -5.50
CA THR A 109 6.36 6.84 -6.47
C THR A 109 4.96 7.17 -5.99
N PHE A 110 4.58 8.44 -6.07
CA PHE A 110 3.21 8.86 -5.83
C PHE A 110 2.33 8.47 -7.02
N LEU A 111 1.24 7.77 -6.73
CA LEU A 111 0.21 7.47 -7.73
C LEU A 111 -0.84 8.59 -7.74
N PRO A 112 -1.62 8.72 -8.83
CA PRO A 112 -2.82 9.55 -8.88
C PRO A 112 -3.64 9.53 -7.60
N MET A 113 -4.07 10.71 -7.16
CA MET A 113 -5.02 10.85 -6.05
C MET A 113 -6.44 10.70 -6.57
N ILE A 114 -7.33 10.16 -5.74
CA ILE A 114 -8.77 10.12 -6.01
C ILE A 114 -9.47 11.18 -5.16
N ASP A 115 -10.25 12.04 -5.81
CA ASP A 115 -11.04 13.10 -5.17
C ASP A 115 -12.39 12.56 -4.69
N LEU A 116 -12.32 11.67 -3.70
CA LEU A 116 -13.46 11.11 -2.99
C LEU A 116 -13.08 10.93 -1.53
N ASP A 117 -14.09 11.04 -0.64
CA ASP A 117 -13.92 10.74 0.78
C ASP A 117 -13.27 9.35 0.94
N PRO A 118 -12.11 9.23 1.62
CA PRO A 118 -11.45 7.96 1.88
C PRO A 118 -12.36 6.92 2.56
N SER A 119 -13.37 7.38 3.30
CA SER A 119 -14.36 6.54 3.95
C SER A 119 -15.43 6.01 3.00
N ASP A 120 -15.57 6.56 1.79
CA ASP A 120 -16.53 6.09 0.78
C ASP A 120 -16.07 4.73 0.22
N PRO A 121 -16.93 3.69 0.23
CA PRO A 121 -16.60 2.40 -0.37
C PRO A 121 -16.21 2.46 -1.85
N SER A 122 -16.77 3.40 -2.61
CA SER A 122 -16.44 3.66 -4.02
C SER A 122 -15.01 4.17 -4.17
N CYS A 123 -14.53 4.98 -3.22
CA CYS A 123 -13.15 5.48 -3.19
C CYS A 123 -12.16 4.30 -3.05
N ILE A 124 -12.41 3.43 -2.07
CA ILE A 124 -11.59 2.25 -1.81
C ILE A 124 -11.66 1.28 -3.00
N TYR A 125 -12.86 0.99 -3.50
CA TYR A 125 -13.07 0.08 -4.63
C TYR A 125 -12.34 0.54 -5.90
N SER A 126 -12.51 1.81 -6.27
CA SER A 126 -11.86 2.40 -7.45
C SER A 126 -10.34 2.36 -7.34
N THR A 127 -9.80 2.65 -6.15
CA THR A 127 -8.37 2.57 -5.86
C THR A 127 -7.85 1.14 -6.03
N MET A 128 -8.56 0.15 -5.49
CA MET A 128 -8.17 -1.26 -5.61
C MET A 128 -8.23 -1.75 -7.07
N LYS A 129 -9.24 -1.34 -7.83
CA LYS A 129 -9.36 -1.63 -9.27
C LYS A 129 -8.22 -1.02 -10.07
N PHE A 130 -7.90 0.25 -9.80
CA PHE A 130 -6.78 0.94 -10.41
C PHE A 130 -5.46 0.21 -10.16
N VAL A 131 -5.14 -0.09 -8.91
CA VAL A 131 -3.89 -0.80 -8.57
C VAL A 131 -3.87 -2.21 -9.16
N SER A 132 -4.98 -2.95 -9.12
CA SER A 132 -5.06 -4.29 -9.70
C SER A 132 -4.81 -4.27 -11.22
N SER A 133 -5.35 -3.28 -11.94
CA SER A 133 -5.11 -3.11 -13.38
C SER A 133 -3.64 -2.85 -13.70
N ARG A 134 -2.95 -2.02 -12.89
CA ARG A 134 -1.52 -1.72 -13.05
C ARG A 134 -0.66 -2.94 -12.72
N ALA A 135 -1.00 -3.65 -11.65
CA ALA A 135 -0.30 -4.85 -11.24
C ALA A 135 -0.40 -5.96 -12.29
N LYS A 136 -1.57 -6.11 -12.93
CA LYS A 136 -1.76 -7.00 -14.08
C LYS A 136 -0.87 -6.64 -15.26
N GLN A 137 -0.77 -5.36 -15.63
CA GLN A 137 0.11 -4.91 -16.72
C GLN A 137 1.58 -5.25 -16.45
N GLN A 138 1.97 -5.27 -15.18
CA GLN A 138 3.33 -5.60 -14.75
C GLN A 138 3.52 -7.08 -14.37
N ASN A 139 2.46 -7.90 -14.48
CA ASN A 139 2.41 -9.30 -14.06
C ASN A 139 2.87 -9.53 -12.60
N VAL A 140 2.52 -8.61 -11.70
CA VAL A 140 2.82 -8.69 -10.26
C VAL A 140 1.56 -8.86 -9.43
N THR A 141 1.70 -9.44 -8.25
CA THR A 141 0.63 -9.51 -7.26
C THR A 141 0.64 -8.23 -6.41
N PRO A 142 -0.42 -7.41 -6.45
CA PRO A 142 -0.44 -6.17 -5.66
C PRO A 142 -0.65 -6.48 -4.18
N ILE A 143 0.15 -5.82 -3.34
CA ILE A 143 -0.02 -5.79 -1.89
C ILE A 143 -0.50 -4.38 -1.54
N LEU A 144 -1.69 -4.28 -0.93
CA LEU A 144 -2.27 -3.02 -0.51
C LEU A 144 -2.30 -2.95 1.02
N THR A 145 -1.76 -1.86 1.54
CA THR A 145 -1.78 -1.52 2.96
C THR A 145 -2.84 -0.46 3.23
N PHE A 146 -3.70 -0.70 4.21
CA PHE A 146 -4.71 0.25 4.65
C PHE A 146 -4.67 0.44 6.17
N ASP A 147 -5.00 1.65 6.62
CA ASP A 147 -5.29 1.90 8.03
C ASP A 147 -6.48 1.07 8.50
N GLN A 148 -6.57 0.81 9.80
CA GLN A 148 -7.53 -0.12 10.39
C GLN A 148 -8.98 0.04 9.90
N PRO A 149 -9.62 1.22 9.91
CA PRO A 149 -11.01 1.35 9.44
C PRO A 149 -11.16 1.11 7.92
N LEU A 150 -10.15 1.47 7.12
CA LEU A 150 -10.17 1.27 5.67
C LEU A 150 -9.90 -0.18 5.29
N TYR A 151 -9.01 -0.85 6.04
CA TYR A 151 -8.70 -2.26 5.87
C TYR A 151 -9.95 -3.13 5.97
N TRP A 152 -10.81 -2.87 6.95
CA TRP A 152 -12.07 -3.60 7.10
C TRP A 152 -12.98 -3.42 5.89
N LYS A 153 -13.17 -2.18 5.42
CA LYS A 153 -13.98 -1.89 4.24
C LYS A 153 -13.41 -2.56 2.99
N ALA A 154 -12.09 -2.52 2.79
CA ALA A 154 -11.41 -3.19 1.69
C ALA A 154 -11.60 -4.72 1.76
N MET A 155 -11.54 -5.31 2.95
CA MET A 155 -11.77 -6.74 3.14
C MET A 155 -13.21 -7.14 2.79
N THR A 156 -14.20 -6.37 3.26
CA THR A 156 -15.62 -6.56 2.91
C THR A 156 -15.83 -6.44 1.39
N ILE A 157 -15.19 -5.46 0.76
CA ILE A 157 -15.21 -5.30 -0.70
C ILE A 157 -14.69 -6.58 -1.37
N ILE A 158 -13.48 -7.05 -1.04
CA ILE A 158 -12.92 -8.28 -1.64
C ILE A 158 -13.83 -9.48 -1.43
N GLN A 159 -14.37 -9.66 -0.23
CA GLN A 159 -15.24 -10.80 0.09
C GLN A 159 -16.50 -10.80 -0.80
N SER A 160 -17.11 -9.63 -1.03
CA SER A 160 -18.29 -9.47 -1.87
C SER A 160 -18.07 -9.71 -3.37
N GLN A 161 -16.82 -9.71 -3.85
CA GLN A 161 -16.52 -9.92 -5.26
C GLN A 161 -16.66 -11.39 -5.68
N PRO A 162 -17.00 -11.66 -6.95
CA PRO A 162 -17.01 -13.02 -7.48
C PRO A 162 -15.61 -13.65 -7.43
N VAL A 163 -15.55 -14.99 -7.38
CA VAL A 163 -14.28 -15.75 -7.27
C VAL A 163 -13.33 -15.46 -8.44
N CYS A 164 -13.87 -15.22 -9.63
CA CYS A 164 -13.11 -14.87 -10.83
C CYS A 164 -12.68 -13.39 -10.90
N SER A 165 -12.96 -12.58 -9.87
CA SER A 165 -12.59 -11.17 -9.86
C SER A 165 -11.10 -10.98 -9.66
N ASP A 166 -10.54 -10.03 -10.39
CA ASP A 166 -9.14 -9.60 -10.27
C ASP A 166 -8.78 -9.12 -8.87
N LEU A 167 -9.77 -8.62 -8.14
CA LEU A 167 -9.61 -8.16 -6.76
C LEU A 167 -9.33 -9.30 -5.78
N LYS A 168 -9.69 -10.54 -6.10
CA LYS A 168 -9.37 -11.71 -5.25
C LYS A 168 -7.88 -12.04 -5.22
N ARG A 169 -7.10 -11.55 -6.20
CA ARG A 169 -5.65 -11.69 -6.23
C ARG A 169 -4.92 -10.65 -5.37
N VAL A 170 -5.61 -9.61 -4.93
CA VAL A 170 -5.01 -8.53 -4.13
C VAL A 170 -4.77 -9.03 -2.70
N VAL A 171 -3.55 -8.82 -2.20
CA VAL A 171 -3.21 -9.12 -0.81
C VAL A 171 -3.40 -7.87 0.02
N LEU A 172 -4.35 -7.90 0.96
CA LEU A 172 -4.55 -6.80 1.92
C LEU A 172 -3.65 -6.98 3.14
N ARG A 173 -3.05 -5.89 3.60
CA ARG A 173 -2.27 -5.80 4.83
C ARG A 173 -2.80 -4.66 5.70
N LEU A 174 -2.81 -4.89 7.00
CA LEU A 174 -3.14 -3.88 8.00
C LEU A 174 -1.91 -3.00 8.26
N GLY A 175 -2.11 -1.69 8.31
CA GLY A 175 -1.12 -0.74 8.83
C GLY A 175 -0.49 0.15 7.77
N GLY A 176 -0.12 1.36 8.20
CA GLY A 176 0.52 2.37 7.39
C GLY A 176 1.96 2.00 7.06
N CYS A 177 2.36 2.23 5.82
CA CYS A 177 3.77 2.47 5.52
C CYS A 177 4.20 3.71 6.30
N HIS A 178 4.66 3.53 7.54
CA HIS A 178 5.51 4.52 8.19
C HIS A 178 6.87 4.45 7.49
N ILE A 179 6.99 5.19 6.38
CA ILE A 179 8.26 5.45 5.69
C ILE A 179 8.99 6.55 6.45
#